data_AF-A0A5C7TGJ8-F1
#
_entry.id   AF-A0A5C7TGJ8-F1
#
_cell.length_a   1.000
_cell.length_b   1.000
_cell.length_c   1.000
_cell.angle_alpha   90.00
_cell.angle_beta   90.00
_cell.angle_gamma   90.00
#
_symmetry.space_group_name_H-M   'P 1'
#
loop_
_entity.id
_entity.type
_entity.pdbx_description
1 polymer ?
#
loop_
_entity_poly.entity_id
_entity_poly.type
_entity_poly.pdbx_seq_one_letter_code
_entity_poly.pdbx_strand_id
1 'polypeptide(L)'
;MQKTPNKPLLAASLCCGLAALAHAGCILFGADWYRFFGAGEQMAQLAAQGHWYPTVVTSAITFVLLLWACYALSAAGVMRRLPLTRLAVVLISSILLLRGLAFVWLMPLFPGNSLRFWLVSSGICLLMSTLFAVGSWQQWPKLSAKTAAAA
;
A
#
# COMPACT_ATOMS: atom_id res chain seq x y z
N MET A 1 5.28 -20.77 23.93
CA MET A 1 6.29 -20.32 22.94
C MET A 1 5.87 -18.96 22.39
N GLN A 2 6.54 -17.88 22.78
CA GLN A 2 6.32 -16.58 22.16
C GLN A 2 6.87 -16.63 20.73
N LYS A 3 5.97 -16.51 19.75
CA LYS A 3 6.33 -16.51 18.34
C LYS A 3 6.83 -15.11 18.01
N THR A 4 8.13 -14.97 17.76
CA THR A 4 8.69 -13.69 17.31
C THR A 4 8.02 -13.29 15.99
N PRO A 5 7.43 -12.08 15.91
CA PRO A 5 6.76 -11.64 14.71
C PRO A 5 7.77 -11.41 13.57
N ASN A 6 7.32 -11.61 12.34
CA ASN A 6 8.18 -11.48 11.17
C ASN A 6 8.51 -10.01 10.89
N LYS A 7 9.79 -9.65 11.04
CA LYS A 7 10.29 -8.28 10.88
C LYS A 7 9.98 -7.63 9.52
N PRO A 8 10.18 -8.29 8.35
CA PRO A 8 9.88 -7.64 7.07
C PRO A 8 8.39 -7.35 6.88
N LEU A 9 7.48 -8.22 7.34
CA LEU A 9 6.04 -7.96 7.29
C LEU A 9 5.60 -6.86 8.26
N LEU A 10 6.26 -6.73 9.42
CA LEU A 10 6.06 -5.59 10.31
C LEU A 10 6.46 -4.27 9.64
N ALA A 11 7.62 -4.25 8.99
CA ALA A 11 8.08 -3.09 8.25
C ALA A 11 7.12 -2.76 7.09
N ALA A 12 6.65 -3.77 6.34
CA ALA A 12 5.65 -3.59 5.29
C ALA A 12 4.36 -2.97 5.83
N SER A 13 3.87 -3.47 6.98
CA SER A 13 2.70 -2.90 7.65
C SER A 13 2.91 -1.44 8.04
N LEU A 14 4.07 -1.10 8.60
CA LEU A 14 4.39 0.26 8.98
C LEU A 14 4.42 1.18 7.75
N CYS A 15 5.07 0.75 6.67
CA CYS A 15 5.10 1.50 5.41
C CYS A 15 3.68 1.71 4.84
N CYS A 16 2.84 0.67 4.83
CA CYS A 16 1.42 0.80 4.44
C CYS A 16 0.69 1.83 5.32
N GLY A 17 0.89 1.78 6.64
CA GLY A 17 0.27 2.71 7.58
C GLY A 17 0.70 4.16 7.37
N LEU A 18 2.00 4.40 7.21
CA LEU A 18 2.54 5.73 6.91
C LEU A 18 2.03 6.27 5.56
N ALA A 19 1.96 5.41 4.54
CA ALA A 19 1.39 5.79 3.25
C ALA A 19 -0.11 6.13 3.38
N ALA A 20 -0.88 5.34 4.15
CA ALA A 20 -2.29 5.62 4.41
C ALA A 20 -2.47 6.97 5.12
N LEU A 21 -1.63 7.27 6.12
CA LEU A 21 -1.64 8.56 6.82
C LEU A 21 -1.29 9.72 5.89
N ALA A 22 -0.34 9.54 4.98
CA ALA A 22 -0.01 10.56 3.99
C ALA A 22 -1.21 10.87 3.07
N HIS A 23 -1.93 9.84 2.61
CA HIS A 23 -3.14 10.01 1.79
C HIS A 23 -4.28 10.64 2.59
N ALA A 24 -4.53 10.20 3.82
CA ALA A 24 -5.50 10.83 4.71
C ALA A 24 -5.15 12.31 4.96
N GLY A 25 -3.87 12.62 5.12
CA GLY A 25 -3.38 14.00 5.24
C GLY A 25 -3.72 14.86 4.01
N CYS A 26 -3.66 14.31 2.78
CA CYS A 26 -4.11 15.06 1.61
C CYS A 26 -5.60 15.47 1.69
N ILE A 27 -6.45 14.63 2.29
CA ILE A 27 -7.86 14.97 2.51
C ILE A 27 -8.00 16.05 3.58
N LEU A 28 -7.26 15.92 4.68
CA LEU A 28 -7.36 16.83 5.84
C LEU A 28 -6.75 18.22 5.59
N PHE A 29 -5.62 18.28 4.90
CA PHE A 29 -4.88 19.51 4.62
C PHE A 29 -5.13 20.07 3.22
N GLY A 30 -5.84 19.33 2.36
CA GLY A 30 -6.36 19.81 1.09
C GLY A 30 -5.32 20.03 0.00
N ALA A 31 -5.57 21.03 -0.85
CA ALA A 31 -4.91 21.26 -2.13
C ALA A 31 -3.38 21.32 -2.05
N ASP A 32 -2.83 21.95 -1.01
CA ASP A 32 -1.37 22.12 -0.87
C ASP A 32 -0.66 20.78 -0.62
N TRP A 33 -1.31 19.85 0.06
CA TRP A 33 -0.78 18.49 0.22
C TRP A 33 -0.83 17.71 -1.09
N TYR A 34 -1.91 17.83 -1.88
CA TYR A 34 -1.97 17.23 -3.22
C TYR A 34 -0.84 17.75 -4.13
N ARG A 35 -0.53 19.06 -4.08
CA ARG A 35 0.60 19.64 -4.81
C ARG A 35 1.95 19.17 -4.26
N PHE A 36 2.11 19.16 -2.94
CA PHE A 36 3.35 18.75 -2.27
C PHE A 36 3.74 17.31 -2.61
N PHE A 37 2.77 16.37 -2.55
CA PHE A 37 3.01 15.00 -2.97
C PHE A 37 3.09 14.84 -4.49
N GLY A 38 2.69 15.85 -5.26
CA GLY A 38 2.82 15.87 -6.71
C GLY A 38 1.72 15.08 -7.43
N ALA A 39 0.52 15.02 -6.86
CA ALA A 39 -0.70 14.43 -7.44
C ALA A 39 -1.32 15.25 -8.59
N GLY A 40 -0.64 16.34 -8.97
CA GLY A 40 -1.00 17.21 -10.09
C GLY A 40 -1.96 18.33 -9.72
N GLU A 41 -1.90 19.40 -10.54
CA GLU A 41 -2.66 20.62 -10.28
C GLU A 41 -4.18 20.40 -10.41
N GLN A 42 -4.60 19.50 -11.32
CA GLN A 42 -6.01 19.15 -11.47
C GLN A 42 -6.61 18.59 -10.16
N MET A 43 -5.92 17.66 -9.50
CA MET A 43 -6.39 17.11 -8.21
C MET A 43 -6.41 18.17 -7.12
N ALA A 44 -5.39 19.03 -7.07
CA ALA A 44 -5.31 20.10 -6.09
C ALA A 44 -6.43 21.14 -6.27
N GLN A 45 -6.73 21.54 -7.51
CA GLN A 45 -7.81 22.49 -7.81
C GLN A 45 -9.18 21.90 -7.49
N LEU A 46 -9.43 20.63 -7.85
CA LEU A 46 -10.66 19.94 -7.48
C LEU A 46 -10.83 19.89 -5.96
N ALA A 47 -9.75 19.66 -5.21
CA ALA A 47 -9.78 19.66 -3.75
C ALA A 47 -10.06 21.06 -3.19
N ALA A 48 -9.42 22.10 -3.74
CA ALA A 48 -9.65 23.49 -3.34
C ALA A 48 -11.10 23.96 -3.60
N GLN A 49 -11.74 23.43 -4.64
CA GLN A 49 -13.13 23.70 -4.99
C GLN A 49 -14.14 22.87 -4.17
N GLY A 50 -13.68 22.01 -3.26
CA GLY A 50 -14.56 21.12 -2.49
C GLY A 50 -15.20 20.01 -3.32
N HIS A 51 -14.65 19.70 -4.50
CA HIS A 51 -15.16 18.62 -5.34
C HIS A 51 -14.98 17.26 -4.64
N TRP A 52 -15.95 16.36 -4.79
CA TRP A 52 -15.94 15.07 -4.08
C TRP A 52 -14.85 14.10 -4.58
N TYR A 53 -14.46 14.22 -5.86
CA TYR A 53 -13.58 13.28 -6.54
C TYR A 53 -12.23 13.04 -5.82
N PRO A 54 -11.43 14.07 -5.46
CA PRO A 54 -10.18 13.86 -4.72
C PRO A 54 -10.38 13.12 -3.40
N THR A 55 -11.41 13.50 -2.63
CA THR A 55 -11.73 12.87 -1.34
C THR A 55 -12.06 11.39 -1.51
N VAL A 56 -12.93 11.03 -2.47
CA VAL A 56 -13.34 9.64 -2.69
C VAL A 56 -12.18 8.77 -3.15
N VAL A 57 -11.40 9.23 -4.14
CA VAL A 57 -10.25 8.49 -4.66
C VAL A 57 -9.19 8.30 -3.57
N THR A 58 -8.87 9.37 -2.84
CA THR A 58 -7.84 9.33 -1.79
C THR A 58 -8.30 8.49 -0.59
N SER A 59 -9.58 8.50 -0.27
CA SER A 59 -10.17 7.65 0.79
C SER A 59 -10.09 6.18 0.39
N ALA A 60 -10.41 5.84 -0.87
CA ALA A 60 -10.29 4.48 -1.36
C ALA A 60 -8.84 3.96 -1.27
N ILE A 61 -7.85 4.77 -1.67
CA ILE A 61 -6.43 4.42 -1.55
C ILE A 61 -6.05 4.23 -0.08
N THR A 62 -6.45 5.17 0.80
CA THR A 62 -6.20 5.09 2.24
C THR A 62 -6.74 3.78 2.83
N PHE A 63 -7.98 3.43 2.50
CA PHE A 63 -8.63 2.21 2.96
C PHE A 63 -7.90 0.95 2.48
N VAL A 64 -7.53 0.89 1.20
CA VAL A 64 -6.78 -0.24 0.62
C VAL A 64 -5.42 -0.41 1.31
N LEU A 65 -4.70 0.68 1.57
CA LEU A 65 -3.42 0.64 2.27
C LEU A 65 -3.56 0.17 3.72
N LEU A 66 -4.59 0.61 4.45
CA LEU A 66 -4.89 0.11 5.79
C LEU A 66 -5.22 -1.38 5.77
N LEU A 67 -6.00 -1.84 4.79
CA LEU A 67 -6.30 -3.25 4.61
C LEU A 67 -5.02 -4.07 4.38
N TRP A 68 -4.10 -3.57 3.54
CA TRP A 68 -2.81 -4.22 3.29
C TRP A 68 -1.93 -4.24 4.55
N ALA A 69 -1.94 -3.18 5.37
CA ALA A 69 -1.27 -3.17 6.67
C ALA A 69 -1.82 -4.27 7.59
N CYS A 70 -3.15 -4.41 7.67
CA CYS A 70 -3.79 -5.47 8.43
C CYS A 70 -3.39 -6.87 7.94
N TYR A 71 -3.35 -7.10 6.62
CA TYR A 71 -2.87 -8.37 6.06
C TYR A 71 -1.39 -8.61 6.37
N ALA A 72 -0.54 -7.59 6.35
CA ALA A 72 0.86 -7.69 6.72
C ALA A 72 1.03 -8.06 8.20
N LEU A 73 0.31 -7.42 9.13
CA LEU A 73 0.31 -7.76 10.56
C LEU A 73 -0.24 -9.16 10.83
N SER A 74 -1.30 -9.54 10.13
CA SER A 74 -1.91 -10.87 10.20
C SER A 74 -0.93 -11.94 9.72
N ALA A 75 -0.25 -11.70 8.60
CA ALA A 75 0.80 -12.55 8.09
C ALA A 75 1.98 -12.61 9.06
N ALA A 76 2.41 -11.47 9.63
CA ALA A 76 3.51 -11.34 10.58
C ALA A 76 3.33 -12.15 11.87
N GLY A 77 2.10 -12.59 12.17
CA GLY A 77 1.76 -13.34 13.38
C GLY A 77 1.45 -12.45 14.58
N VAL A 78 1.23 -11.15 14.36
CA VAL A 78 0.87 -10.18 15.43
C VAL A 78 -0.62 -10.25 15.76
N MET A 79 -1.46 -10.43 14.74
CA MET A 79 -2.92 -10.45 14.87
C MET A 79 -3.48 -11.83 14.54
N ARG A 80 -4.78 -12.03 14.81
CA ARG A 80 -5.49 -13.22 14.33
C ARG A 80 -5.36 -13.30 12.81
N ARG A 81 -5.19 -14.54 12.32
CA ARG A 81 -5.05 -14.80 10.90
C ARG A 81 -6.35 -14.47 10.17
N LEU A 82 -6.29 -13.52 9.24
CA LEU A 82 -7.41 -13.10 8.39
C LEU A 82 -7.67 -14.17 7.31
N PRO A 83 -8.90 -14.26 6.76
CA PRO A 83 -9.18 -15.19 5.66
C PRO A 83 -8.24 -14.91 4.49
N LEU A 84 -7.85 -15.97 3.77
CA LEU A 84 -7.06 -15.86 2.53
C LEU A 84 -5.71 -15.12 2.67
N THR A 85 -5.11 -15.02 3.88
CA THR A 85 -3.87 -14.24 4.11
C THR A 85 -2.76 -14.56 3.10
N ARG A 86 -2.57 -15.84 2.78
CA ARG A 86 -1.51 -16.27 1.86
C ARG A 86 -1.72 -15.69 0.47
N LEU A 87 -2.94 -15.81 -0.06
CA LEU A 87 -3.30 -15.28 -1.36
C LEU A 87 -3.22 -13.76 -1.36
N ALA A 88 -3.78 -13.11 -0.33
CA ALA A 88 -3.77 -11.66 -0.20
C ALA A 88 -2.34 -11.09 -0.23
N VAL A 89 -1.42 -11.63 0.56
CA VAL A 89 -0.04 -11.12 0.68
C VAL A 89 0.74 -11.32 -0.63
N VAL A 90 0.52 -12.44 -1.35
CA VAL A 90 1.08 -12.65 -2.69
C VAL A 90 0.51 -11.63 -3.69
N LEU A 91 -0.82 -11.46 -3.72
CA LEU A 91 -1.47 -10.49 -4.61
C LEU A 91 -1.01 -9.05 -4.34
N ILE A 92 -0.92 -8.65 -3.06
CA ILE A 92 -0.44 -7.33 -2.66
C ILE A 92 0.99 -7.12 -3.17
N SER A 93 1.88 -8.09 -2.96
CA SER A 93 3.25 -8.03 -3.47
C SER A 93 3.28 -7.88 -4.99
N SER A 94 2.50 -8.68 -5.72
CA SER A 94 2.43 -8.61 -7.19
C SER A 94 1.90 -7.27 -7.69
N ILE A 95 0.83 -6.73 -7.07
CA ILE A 95 0.25 -5.43 -7.44
C ILE A 95 1.27 -4.32 -7.20
N LEU A 96 1.94 -4.30 -6.03
CA LEU A 96 2.95 -3.30 -5.71
C LEU A 96 4.17 -3.39 -6.63
N LEU A 97 4.60 -4.60 -6.98
CA LEU A 97 5.68 -4.82 -7.94
C LEU A 97 5.32 -4.27 -9.31
N LEU A 98 4.15 -4.64 -9.83
CA LEU A 98 3.65 -4.17 -11.12
C LEU A 98 3.53 -2.65 -11.13
N ARG A 99 2.94 -2.05 -10.08
CA ARG A 99 2.82 -0.60 -9.95
C ARG A 99 4.20 0.07 -9.95
N GLY A 100 5.16 -0.47 -9.20
CA GLY A 100 6.52 0.07 -9.12
C GLY A 100 7.31 -0.02 -10.42
N LEU A 101 7.10 -1.06 -11.23
CA LEU A 101 7.82 -1.26 -12.50
C LEU A 101 7.12 -0.62 -13.71
N ALA A 102 5.79 -0.57 -13.70
CA ALA A 102 4.99 -0.11 -14.83
C ALA A 102 4.83 1.42 -14.89
N PHE A 103 5.55 2.20 -14.07
CA PHE A 103 5.32 3.64 -13.96
C PHE A 103 5.48 4.38 -15.30
N VAL A 104 6.44 3.99 -16.16
CA VAL A 104 6.62 4.57 -17.50
C VAL A 104 5.38 4.38 -18.37
N TRP A 105 4.71 3.23 -18.25
CA TRP A 105 3.47 2.92 -18.98
C TRP A 105 2.23 3.60 -18.36
N LEU A 106 2.24 3.87 -17.05
CA LEU A 106 1.15 4.55 -16.35
C LEU A 106 1.22 6.08 -16.46
N MET A 107 2.40 6.67 -16.66
CA MET A 107 2.59 8.13 -16.75
C MET A 107 1.63 8.82 -17.74
N PRO A 108 1.39 8.31 -18.96
CA PRO A 108 0.46 8.92 -19.91
C PRO A 108 -1.01 8.95 -19.43
N LEU A 109 -1.41 8.05 -18.54
CA LEU A 109 -2.78 7.99 -18.00
C LEU A 109 -3.03 9.05 -16.92
N PHE A 110 -1.96 9.58 -16.29
CA PHE A 110 -2.03 10.60 -15.26
C PHE A 110 -1.01 11.73 -15.53
N PRO A 111 -1.21 12.52 -16.61
CA PRO A 111 -0.23 13.49 -17.09
C PRO A 111 0.02 14.65 -16.11
N GLY A 112 -0.88 14.88 -15.15
CA GLY A 112 -0.72 15.91 -14.12
C GLY A 112 0.31 15.57 -13.03
N ASN A 113 0.68 14.30 -12.88
CA ASN A 113 1.57 13.88 -11.79
C ASN A 113 3.02 14.25 -12.10
N SER A 114 3.74 14.76 -11.08
CA SER A 114 5.15 15.14 -11.24
C SER A 114 6.06 13.92 -11.43
N LEU A 115 7.20 14.08 -12.12
CA LEU A 115 8.20 13.02 -12.22
C LEU A 115 8.72 12.56 -10.85
N ARG A 116 8.87 13.49 -9.89
CA ARG A 116 9.28 13.16 -8.52
C ARG A 116 8.26 12.25 -7.85
N PHE A 117 6.96 12.52 -8.01
CA PHE A 117 5.90 11.64 -7.52
C PHE A 117 6.07 10.24 -8.07
N TRP A 118 6.26 10.09 -9.39
CA TRP A 118 6.43 8.79 -10.02
C TRP A 118 7.65 8.03 -9.48
N LEU A 119 8.81 8.67 -9.40
CA LEU A 119 10.03 8.03 -8.91
C LEU A 119 9.93 7.65 -7.43
N VAL A 120 9.52 8.59 -6.57
CA VAL A 120 9.42 8.36 -5.11
C VAL A 120 8.39 7.28 -4.81
N SER A 121 7.18 7.42 -5.36
CA SER A 121 6.12 6.47 -5.09
C SER A 121 6.42 5.08 -5.65
N SER A 122 7.09 4.99 -6.81
CA SER A 122 7.51 3.70 -7.38
C SER A 122 8.59 3.04 -6.54
N GLY A 123 9.56 3.82 -6.05
CA GLY A 123 10.56 3.34 -5.09
C GLY A 123 9.91 2.79 -3.81
N ILE A 124 8.93 3.50 -3.25
CA ILE A 124 8.16 3.03 -2.09
C ILE A 124 7.41 1.74 -2.42
N CYS A 125 6.73 1.65 -3.56
CA CYS A 125 6.02 0.43 -3.95
C CYS A 125 6.96 -0.76 -4.16
N LEU A 126 8.14 -0.57 -4.76
CA LEU A 126 9.15 -1.63 -4.92
C LEU A 126 9.72 -2.09 -3.58
N LEU A 127 10.00 -1.15 -2.67
CA LEU A 127 10.42 -1.46 -1.31
C LEU A 127 9.36 -2.30 -0.58
N MET A 128 8.11 -1.83 -0.58
CA MET A 128 7.00 -2.55 0.05
C MET A 128 6.79 -3.93 -0.57
N SER A 129 6.79 -4.04 -1.90
CA SER A 129 6.72 -5.32 -2.59
C SER A 129 7.81 -6.28 -2.13
N THR A 130 9.06 -5.81 -2.03
CA THR A 130 10.18 -6.63 -1.58
C THR A 130 9.98 -7.11 -0.14
N LEU A 131 9.52 -6.23 0.76
CA LEU A 131 9.20 -6.60 2.15
C LEU A 131 8.08 -7.65 2.22
N PHE A 132 7.02 -7.48 1.43
CA PHE A 132 5.93 -8.45 1.32
C PHE A 132 6.42 -9.80 0.76
N ALA A 133 7.23 -9.80 -0.30
CA ALA A 133 7.77 -11.01 -0.93
C ALA A 133 8.68 -11.78 0.03
N VAL A 134 9.67 -11.10 0.62
CA VAL A 134 10.63 -11.70 1.57
C VAL A 134 9.89 -12.23 2.80
N GLY A 135 8.97 -11.45 3.34
CA GLY A 135 8.14 -11.84 4.48
C GLY A 135 7.24 -13.03 4.20
N SER A 136 6.63 -13.08 3.02
CA SER A 136 5.83 -14.22 2.55
C SER A 136 6.65 -15.48 2.45
N TRP A 137 7.85 -15.39 1.87
CA TRP A 137 8.75 -16.52 1.70
C TRP A 137 9.21 -17.07 3.06
N GLN A 138 9.63 -16.20 3.98
CA GLN A 138 10.03 -16.59 5.33
C GLN A 138 8.91 -17.26 6.14
N GLN A 139 7.64 -16.91 5.85
CA GLN A 139 6.49 -17.48 6.55
C GLN A 139 5.71 -18.51 5.74
N TRP A 140 6.20 -18.88 4.56
CA TRP A 140 5.49 -19.77 3.65
C TRP A 140 5.05 -21.10 4.27
N PRO A 141 5.88 -21.81 5.07
CA PRO A 141 5.44 -23.05 5.71
C PRO A 141 4.28 -22.83 6.69
N LYS A 142 4.32 -21.74 7.47
CA LYS A 142 3.27 -21.38 8.44
C LYS A 142 1.98 -20.94 7.72
N LEU A 143 2.13 -20.28 6.58
CA LEU A 143 1.01 -19.86 5.75
C LEU A 143 0.36 -21.08 5.05
N SER A 144 1.14 -22.04 4.56
CA SER A 144 0.66 -23.22 3.84
C SER A 144 0.03 -24.28 4.75
N ALA A 145 0.66 -24.62 5.88
CA ALA A 145 0.26 -25.73 6.74
C ALA A 145 -1.16 -25.60 7.32
N LYS A 146 -1.70 -24.37 7.42
CA LYS A 146 -3.05 -24.13 7.94
C LYS A 146 -4.11 -23.84 6.87
N THR A 147 -3.70 -23.55 5.63
CA THR A 147 -4.64 -23.54 4.49
C THR A 147 -5.14 -24.95 4.24
N ALA A 148 -4.26 -25.96 4.37
CA ALA A 148 -4.63 -27.38 4.30
C ALA A 148 -5.46 -27.87 5.50
N ALA A 149 -5.47 -27.15 6.63
CA ALA A 149 -6.27 -27.50 7.81
C ALA A 149 -7.64 -26.79 7.85
N ALA A 150 -7.90 -25.91 6.90
CA ALA A 150 -9.16 -25.16 6.76
C ALA A 150 -9.91 -25.49 5.46
N ALA A 151 -9.35 -26.41 4.65
CA ALA A 151 -9.95 -27.04 3.49
C ALA A 151 -10.27 -28.50 3.85
#